data_AF-R5KCN2-F1
#
_entry.id   AF-R5KCN2-F1
#
_cell.length_a   1.000
_cell.length_b   1.000
_cell.length_c   1.000
_cell.angle_alpha   90.00
_cell.angle_beta   90.00
_cell.angle_gamma   90.00
#
_symmetry.space_group_name_H-M   'P 1'
#
loop_
_entity.id
_entity.type
_entity.pdbx_description
1 polymer ?
#
loop_
_entity_poly.entity_id
_entity_poly.type
_entity_poly.pdbx_seq_one_letter_code
_entity_poly.pdbx_strand_id
1 'polypeptide(L)'
;MKRFIILILVLLMFPLISNAEEIPPRGTLMTKETNPIYWSYFEDYAALLKKAFEAKKIRHRRGWGAAYDFTITNIGEIKDIEGSVFQNDYYDEAVKEIILSVKPKPFYKGMDAEDLLFTVYLGYQRYEEVDIQVGFSLINNRKIVGIDIDLNK
;
A
#
# COMPACT_ATOMS: atom_id res chain seq x y z
N MET A 1 39.09 -23.47 24.10
CA MET A 1 38.67 -23.34 22.68
C MET A 1 37.41 -24.15 22.34
N LYS A 2 37.32 -25.45 22.66
CA LYS A 2 36.12 -26.28 22.35
C LYS A 2 34.78 -25.72 22.89
N ARG A 3 34.77 -25.13 24.10
CA ARG A 3 33.57 -24.52 24.70
C ARG A 3 33.10 -23.23 23.97
N PHE A 4 34.01 -22.48 23.36
CA PHE A 4 33.68 -21.29 22.57
C PHE A 4 33.04 -21.65 21.22
N ILE A 5 33.50 -22.74 20.60
CA ILE A 5 32.95 -23.25 19.34
C ILE A 5 31.50 -23.73 19.54
N ILE A 6 31.22 -24.42 20.66
CA ILE A 6 29.87 -24.87 21.00
C ILE A 6 28.94 -23.67 21.26
N LEU A 7 29.44 -22.60 21.90
CA LEU A 7 28.65 -21.40 22.14
C LEU A 7 28.25 -20.70 20.82
N ILE A 8 29.17 -20.61 19.86
CA ILE A 8 28.93 -20.05 18.53
C ILE A 8 27.93 -20.92 17.75
N LEU A 9 28.05 -22.26 17.83
CA LEU A 9 27.09 -23.16 17.20
C LEU A 9 25.69 -23.02 17.81
N VAL A 10 25.57 -22.89 19.14
CA VAL A 10 24.28 -22.69 19.81
C VAL A 10 23.69 -21.32 19.48
N LEU A 11 24.50 -20.28 19.33
CA LEU A 11 24.06 -18.97 18.84
C LEU A 11 23.55 -18.99 17.39
N LEU A 12 24.14 -19.83 16.53
CA LEU A 12 23.68 -20.07 15.16
C LEU A 12 22.45 -20.97 15.08
N MET A 13 22.12 -21.69 16.16
CA MET A 13 20.91 -22.53 16.27
C MET A 13 19.71 -21.82 16.89
N PHE A 14 19.87 -20.57 17.34
CA PHE A 14 18.69 -19.72 17.49
C PHE A 14 18.13 -19.52 16.08
N PRO A 15 16.90 -19.98 15.77
CA PRO A 15 16.25 -19.46 14.59
C PRO A 15 16.32 -17.94 14.74
N LEU A 16 16.89 -17.26 13.75
CA LEU A 16 16.53 -15.87 13.52
C LEU A 16 15.04 -15.97 13.24
N ILE A 17 14.23 -15.87 14.30
CA ILE A 17 12.79 -15.70 14.20
C ILE A 17 12.63 -14.28 13.67
N SER A 18 13.01 -14.09 12.41
CA SER A 18 12.44 -13.09 11.53
C SER A 18 11.01 -13.58 11.35
N ASN A 19 10.17 -13.36 12.36
CA ASN A 19 8.73 -13.45 12.18
C ASN A 19 8.45 -12.44 11.08
N ALA A 20 8.22 -12.95 9.88
CA ALA A 20 7.66 -12.12 8.84
C ALA A 20 6.31 -11.64 9.41
N GLU A 21 6.11 -10.33 9.36
CA GLU A 21 4.86 -9.71 9.71
C GLU A 21 3.79 -10.27 8.78
N GLU A 22 2.74 -10.81 9.38
CA GLU A 22 1.55 -11.26 8.66
C GLU A 22 0.55 -10.11 8.59
N ILE A 23 -0.22 -10.07 7.52
CA ILE A 23 -1.38 -9.16 7.47
C ILE A 23 -2.37 -9.64 8.53
N PRO A 24 -2.84 -8.78 9.45
CA PRO A 24 -3.72 -9.17 10.53
C PRO A 24 -5.03 -9.79 10.02
N PRO A 25 -5.63 -10.74 10.73
CA PRO A 25 -6.86 -11.41 10.31
C PRO A 25 -8.02 -10.42 10.16
N ARG A 26 -9.07 -10.84 9.44
CA ARG A 26 -10.25 -10.00 9.21
C ARG A 26 -10.85 -9.55 10.54
N GLY A 27 -11.13 -8.25 10.66
CA GLY A 27 -11.71 -7.65 11.87
C GLY A 27 -10.67 -7.18 12.89
N THR A 28 -9.38 -7.40 12.65
CA THR A 28 -8.30 -6.82 13.43
C THR A 28 -7.80 -5.55 12.74
N LEU A 29 -7.68 -4.47 13.52
CA LEU A 29 -7.16 -3.21 13.02
C LEU A 29 -5.65 -3.33 12.77
N MET A 30 -5.23 -2.98 11.56
CA MET A 30 -3.84 -2.72 11.26
C MET A 30 -3.51 -1.29 11.67
N THR A 31 -2.46 -1.09 12.46
CA THR A 31 -1.92 0.24 12.77
C THR A 31 -0.40 0.21 12.64
N LYS A 32 0.21 1.39 12.71
CA LYS A 32 1.67 1.53 12.73
C LYS A 32 2.33 0.77 13.88
N GLU A 33 1.66 0.64 15.01
CA GLU A 33 2.17 -0.03 16.20
C GLU A 33 2.02 -1.54 16.12
N THR A 34 0.91 -2.05 15.53
CA THR A 34 0.65 -3.49 15.43
C THR A 34 1.32 -4.12 14.22
N ASN A 35 1.49 -3.35 13.14
CA ASN A 35 1.97 -3.79 11.85
C ASN A 35 2.96 -2.77 11.23
N PRO A 36 4.09 -2.49 11.90
CA PRO A 36 4.98 -1.42 11.50
C PRO A 36 5.60 -1.61 10.11
N ILE A 37 5.86 -2.85 9.68
CA ILE A 37 6.50 -3.09 8.38
C ILE A 37 5.51 -2.84 7.24
N TYR A 38 4.30 -3.43 7.31
CA TYR A 38 3.26 -3.17 6.31
C TYR A 38 2.87 -1.69 6.30
N TRP A 39 2.66 -1.10 7.48
CA TRP A 39 2.26 0.29 7.59
C TRP A 39 3.29 1.24 6.97
N SER A 40 4.58 1.04 7.26
CA SER A 40 5.64 1.85 6.66
C SER A 40 5.72 1.71 5.14
N TYR A 41 5.42 0.51 4.60
CA TYR A 41 5.34 0.30 3.16
C TYR A 41 4.18 1.08 2.54
N PHE A 42 3.02 1.10 3.19
CA PHE A 42 1.85 1.86 2.72
C PHE A 42 2.06 3.37 2.81
N GLU A 43 2.65 3.87 3.91
CA GLU A 43 2.99 5.29 4.08
C GLU A 43 3.94 5.78 2.98
N ASP A 44 4.99 5.01 2.69
CA ASP A 44 5.95 5.34 1.64
C ASP A 44 5.29 5.39 0.25
N TYR A 45 4.41 4.43 -0.05
CA TYR A 45 3.70 4.40 -1.33
C TYR A 45 2.70 5.55 -1.44
N ALA A 46 1.94 5.84 -0.38
CA ALA A 46 1.01 6.97 -0.32
C ALA A 46 1.74 8.31 -0.52
N ALA A 47 2.92 8.49 0.09
CA ALA A 47 3.72 9.69 -0.09
C ALA A 47 4.18 9.88 -1.56
N LEU A 48 4.55 8.80 -2.24
CA LEU A 48 4.94 8.83 -3.66
C LEU A 48 3.73 9.17 -4.55
N LEU A 49 2.58 8.55 -4.29
CA LEU A 49 1.33 8.82 -5.00
C LEU A 49 0.91 10.28 -4.84
N LYS A 50 0.91 10.81 -3.60
CA LYS A 50 0.56 12.20 -3.31
C LYS A 50 1.43 13.17 -4.08
N LYS A 51 2.75 12.96 -4.04
CA LYS A 51 3.71 13.79 -4.77
C LYS A 51 3.46 13.77 -6.28
N ALA A 52 3.20 12.59 -6.86
CA ALA A 52 2.90 12.47 -8.29
C ALA A 52 1.57 13.13 -8.66
N PHE A 53 0.57 13.01 -7.79
CA PHE A 53 -0.75 13.62 -7.98
C PHE A 53 -0.68 15.15 -7.96
N GLU A 54 0.00 15.73 -6.98
CA GLU A 54 0.29 17.18 -6.93
C GLU A 54 1.04 17.66 -8.17
N ALA A 55 2.03 16.89 -8.62
CA ALA A 55 2.86 17.24 -9.79
C ALA A 55 2.08 17.20 -11.10
N LYS A 56 1.08 16.32 -11.23
CA LYS A 56 0.28 16.16 -12.45
C LYS A 56 -0.57 17.39 -12.76
N LYS A 57 -0.94 18.19 -11.75
CA LYS A 57 -1.75 19.41 -11.88
C LYS A 57 -3.01 19.19 -12.74
N ILE A 58 -3.73 18.11 -12.47
CA ILE A 58 -4.93 17.72 -13.22
C ILE A 58 -5.96 18.85 -13.11
N ARG A 59 -6.66 19.19 -14.19
CA ARG A 59 -7.78 20.12 -14.09
C ARG A 59 -8.91 19.48 -13.27
N HIS A 60 -9.33 20.14 -12.19
CA HIS A 60 -10.29 19.58 -11.25
C HIS A 60 -11.42 20.54 -10.87
N ARG A 61 -12.45 19.99 -10.22
CA ARG A 61 -13.42 20.74 -9.39
C ARG A 61 -13.36 20.20 -7.97
N ARG A 62 -14.02 20.90 -7.04
CA ARG A 62 -14.23 20.34 -5.69
C ARG A 62 -14.99 19.02 -5.77
N GLY A 63 -14.58 18.05 -4.97
CA GLY A 63 -15.26 16.77 -4.85
C GLY A 63 -15.03 15.86 -6.04
N TRP A 64 -14.07 16.18 -6.91
CA TRP A 64 -13.64 15.26 -7.96
C TRP A 64 -12.61 14.31 -7.40
N GLY A 65 -12.80 13.02 -7.67
CA GLY A 65 -11.82 11.99 -7.39
C GLY A 65 -12.18 10.70 -8.10
N ALA A 66 -11.18 9.88 -8.36
CA ALA A 66 -11.34 8.56 -8.98
C ALA A 66 -10.57 7.52 -8.16
N ALA A 67 -11.07 6.28 -8.15
CA ALA A 67 -10.45 5.17 -7.45
C ALA A 67 -10.19 4.00 -8.39
N TYR A 68 -9.08 3.30 -8.14
CA TYR A 68 -8.72 2.08 -8.84
C TYR A 68 -8.33 0.99 -7.88
N ASP A 69 -8.81 -0.22 -8.16
CA ASP A 69 -8.42 -1.45 -7.49
C ASP A 69 -7.35 -2.15 -8.34
N PHE A 70 -6.29 -2.64 -7.71
CA PHE A 70 -5.20 -3.34 -8.39
C PHE A 70 -4.36 -4.18 -7.44
N THR A 71 -3.61 -5.13 -7.97
CA THR A 71 -2.70 -5.98 -7.19
C THR A 71 -1.27 -5.47 -7.33
N ILE A 72 -0.57 -5.32 -6.19
CA ILE A 72 0.89 -5.12 -6.16
C ILE A 72 1.55 -6.44 -5.76
N THR A 73 2.49 -6.91 -6.56
CA THR A 73 3.29 -8.11 -6.25
C THR A 73 4.48 -7.79 -5.35
N ASN A 74 5.10 -8.81 -4.76
CA ASN A 74 6.26 -8.66 -3.89
C ASN A 74 7.49 -8.00 -4.53
N ILE A 75 7.58 -7.96 -5.86
CA ILE A 75 8.63 -7.26 -6.61
C ILE A 75 8.24 -5.83 -7.03
N GLY A 76 7.05 -5.36 -6.62
CA GLY A 76 6.56 -4.01 -6.92
C GLY A 76 5.91 -3.87 -8.30
N GLU A 77 5.47 -4.95 -8.94
CA GLU A 77 4.68 -4.87 -10.18
C GLU A 77 3.19 -4.65 -9.88
N ILE A 78 2.55 -3.76 -10.63
CA ILE A 78 1.09 -3.53 -10.62
C ILE A 78 0.44 -4.45 -11.66
N LYS A 79 -0.61 -5.16 -11.26
CA LYS A 79 -1.43 -6.05 -12.09
C LYS A 79 -2.92 -5.79 -11.88
N ASP A 80 -3.72 -6.19 -12.86
CA ASP A 80 -5.19 -6.27 -12.75
C ASP A 80 -5.86 -4.95 -12.33
N ILE A 81 -5.43 -3.83 -12.92
CA ILE A 81 -5.96 -2.51 -12.60
C ILE A 81 -7.37 -2.29 -13.18
N GLU A 82 -8.33 -2.01 -12.30
CA GLU A 82 -9.73 -1.78 -12.64
C GLU A 82 -10.25 -0.53 -11.92
N GLY A 83 -11.10 0.26 -12.60
CA GLY A 83 -11.69 1.46 -11.99
C GLY A 83 -12.81 1.07 -11.02
N SER A 84 -12.73 1.54 -9.77
CA SER A 84 -13.73 1.26 -8.72
C SER A 84 -14.62 2.48 -8.39
N VAL A 85 -14.14 3.70 -8.64
CA VAL A 85 -14.95 4.93 -8.59
C VAL A 85 -14.66 5.77 -9.82
N PHE A 86 -15.71 6.08 -10.58
CA PHE A 86 -15.62 6.82 -11.83
C PHE A 86 -16.09 8.27 -11.69
N GLN A 87 -15.33 9.22 -12.25
CA GLN A 87 -15.66 10.65 -12.25
C GLN A 87 -15.96 11.19 -13.65
N ASN A 88 -15.03 11.08 -14.59
CA ASN A 88 -15.13 11.33 -16.03
C ASN A 88 -13.85 10.86 -16.73
N ASP A 89 -13.95 10.47 -18.00
CA ASP A 89 -12.84 9.89 -18.79
C ASP A 89 -11.50 10.62 -18.61
N TYR A 90 -11.48 11.96 -18.72
CA TYR A 90 -10.24 12.73 -18.59
C TYR A 90 -9.61 12.61 -17.20
N TYR A 91 -10.41 12.71 -16.13
CA TYR A 91 -9.89 12.67 -14.77
C TYR A 91 -9.47 11.25 -14.39
N ASP A 92 -10.30 10.27 -14.75
CA ASP A 92 -10.06 8.86 -14.52
C ASP A 92 -8.80 8.36 -15.22
N GLU A 93 -8.59 8.73 -16.49
CA GLU A 93 -7.35 8.44 -17.22
C GLU A 93 -6.14 9.07 -16.54
N ALA A 94 -6.25 10.33 -16.12
CA ALA A 94 -5.14 11.02 -15.45
C ALA A 94 -4.77 10.37 -14.11
N VAL A 95 -5.75 9.93 -13.32
CA VAL A 95 -5.53 9.17 -12.07
C VAL A 95 -4.89 7.82 -12.35
N LYS A 96 -5.40 7.07 -13.34
CA LYS A 96 -4.82 5.78 -13.74
C LYS A 96 -3.36 5.93 -14.16
N GLU A 97 -3.06 6.96 -14.95
CA GLU A 97 -1.69 7.28 -15.38
C GLU A 97 -0.78 7.59 -14.18
N ILE A 98 -1.25 8.33 -13.18
CA ILE A 98 -0.47 8.58 -11.96
C ILE A 98 -0.14 7.26 -11.28
N ILE A 99 -1.15 6.43 -10.99
CA ILE A 99 -0.97 5.15 -10.30
C ILE A 99 0.04 4.26 -11.03
N LEU A 100 -0.10 4.13 -12.36
CA LEU A 100 0.80 3.31 -13.18
C LEU A 100 2.21 3.91 -13.31
N SER A 101 2.36 5.23 -13.21
CA SER A 101 3.68 5.90 -13.26
C SER A 101 4.46 5.78 -11.96
N VAL A 102 3.77 5.63 -10.83
CA VAL A 102 4.38 5.51 -9.51
C VAL A 102 4.69 4.05 -9.24
N LYS A 103 5.90 3.62 -9.63
CA LYS A 103 6.34 2.25 -9.38
C LYS A 103 6.48 1.99 -7.86
N PRO A 104 5.71 1.06 -7.28
CA PRO A 104 5.90 0.63 -5.90
C PRO A 104 7.30 0.02 -5.71
N LYS A 105 7.87 0.19 -4.51
CA LYS A 105 9.09 -0.55 -4.16
C LYS A 105 8.76 -2.05 -4.05
N PRO A 106 9.74 -2.96 -4.21
CA PRO A 106 9.57 -4.32 -3.73
C PRO A 106 9.15 -4.34 -2.25
N PHE A 107 8.41 -5.38 -1.86
CA PHE A 107 7.97 -5.54 -0.47
C PHE A 107 9.17 -5.55 0.48
N TYR A 108 8.98 -4.91 1.63
CA TYR A 108 10.01 -4.78 2.63
C TYR A 108 10.34 -6.13 3.24
N LYS A 109 11.60 -6.27 3.66
CA LYS A 109 12.05 -7.48 4.36
C LYS A 109 11.17 -7.69 5.59
N GLY A 110 10.57 -8.87 5.69
CA GLY A 110 9.68 -9.23 6.77
C GLY A 110 8.20 -9.01 6.45
N MET A 111 7.79 -8.73 5.21
CA MET A 111 6.38 -8.86 4.81
C MET A 111 6.10 -10.30 4.36
N ASP A 112 5.18 -11.00 5.03
CA ASP A 112 4.70 -12.32 4.62
C ASP A 112 3.53 -12.24 3.62
N ALA A 113 3.83 -11.81 2.39
CA ALA A 113 2.86 -11.75 1.30
C ALA A 113 3.54 -11.89 -0.07
N GLU A 114 2.93 -12.66 -0.98
CA GLU A 114 3.35 -12.73 -2.38
C GLU A 114 2.80 -11.54 -3.18
N ASP A 115 1.60 -11.08 -2.82
CA ASP A 115 0.95 -9.92 -3.40
C ASP A 115 -0.06 -9.30 -2.41
N LEU A 116 -0.50 -8.09 -2.74
CA LEU A 116 -1.44 -7.29 -1.96
C LEU A 116 -2.44 -6.63 -2.90
N LEU A 117 -3.73 -6.71 -2.56
CA LEU A 117 -4.78 -5.97 -3.24
C LEU A 117 -4.88 -4.56 -2.64
N PHE A 118 -4.83 -3.56 -3.50
CA PHE A 118 -4.99 -2.16 -3.16
C PHE A 118 -6.26 -1.59 -3.76
N THR A 119 -6.84 -0.59 -3.09
CA THR A 119 -7.71 0.41 -3.68
C THR A 119 -7.06 1.78 -3.42
N VAL A 120 -6.83 2.55 -4.47
CA VAL A 120 -6.24 3.89 -4.35
C VAL A 120 -7.22 4.89 -4.91
N TYR A 121 -7.65 5.84 -4.08
CA TYR A 121 -8.45 6.99 -4.46
C TYR A 121 -7.60 8.25 -4.46
N LEU A 122 -7.64 9.01 -5.56
CA LEU A 122 -7.00 10.31 -5.69
C LEU A 122 -8.07 11.36 -5.97
N GLY A 123 -8.20 12.37 -5.11
CA GLY A 123 -9.23 13.39 -5.22
C GLY A 123 -8.88 14.78 -4.70
N TYR A 124 -9.80 15.72 -4.91
CA TYR A 124 -9.71 17.09 -4.41
C TYR A 124 -10.90 17.42 -3.51
N GLN A 125 -10.67 17.48 -2.20
CA GLN A 125 -11.71 17.73 -1.20
C GLN A 125 -11.49 19.06 -0.45
N ARG A 126 -12.05 19.18 0.76
CA ARG A 126 -11.97 20.39 1.59
C ARG A 126 -10.70 20.46 2.43
N TYR A 127 -10.12 19.31 2.75
CA TYR A 127 -8.97 19.16 3.62
C TYR A 127 -7.90 18.40 2.86
N GLU A 128 -6.63 18.67 3.19
CA GLU A 128 -5.52 17.87 2.70
C GLU A 128 -5.36 16.67 3.63
N GLU A 129 -5.56 15.47 3.10
CA GLU A 129 -5.65 14.24 3.89
C GLU A 129 -5.01 13.08 3.14
N VAL A 130 -4.30 12.23 3.89
CA VAL A 130 -3.84 10.92 3.46
C VAL A 130 -4.36 9.93 4.48
N ASP A 131 -5.28 9.07 4.06
CA ASP A 131 -5.81 8.00 4.88
C ASP A 131 -5.32 6.64 4.37
N ILE A 132 -5.02 5.74 5.30
CA ILE A 132 -4.58 4.37 5.02
C ILE A 132 -5.42 3.44 5.88
N GLN A 133 -6.12 2.52 5.23
CA GLN A 133 -7.02 1.59 5.87
C GLN A 133 -6.80 0.17 5.35
N VAL A 134 -7.12 -0.81 6.18
CA VAL A 134 -7.12 -2.22 5.78
C VAL A 134 -8.49 -2.79 6.01
N GLY A 135 -9.10 -3.28 4.94
CA GLY A 135 -10.44 -3.83 4.92
C GLY A 135 -10.51 -5.20 4.27
N PHE A 136 -11.71 -5.52 3.78
CA PHE A 136 -11.98 -6.77 3.08
C PHE A 136 -12.80 -6.48 1.83
N SER A 137 -12.29 -6.87 0.66
CA SER A 137 -13.03 -6.78 -0.59
C SER A 137 -13.93 -8.02 -0.72
N LEU A 138 -15.25 -7.79 -0.71
CA LEU A 138 -16.23 -8.87 -0.95
C LEU A 138 -16.18 -9.39 -2.40
N ILE A 139 -15.85 -8.52 -3.35
CA ILE A 139 -15.75 -8.84 -4.78
C ILE A 139 -14.59 -9.79 -5.03
N ASN A 140 -13.41 -9.47 -4.47
CA ASN A 140 -12.19 -10.25 -4.64
C ASN A 140 -12.02 -11.36 -3.59
N ASN A 141 -12.93 -11.43 -2.60
CA ASN A 141 -12.90 -12.35 -1.46
C ASN A 141 -11.53 -12.41 -0.74
N ARG A 142 -10.84 -11.27 -0.62
CA ARG A 142 -9.55 -11.14 0.08
C ARG A 142 -9.40 -9.76 0.73
N LYS A 143 -8.39 -9.62 1.59
CA LYS A 143 -8.05 -8.35 2.25
C LYS A 143 -7.65 -7.31 1.20
N ILE A 144 -8.01 -6.05 1.45
CA ILE A 144 -7.69 -4.91 0.59
C ILE A 144 -7.11 -3.78 1.43
N VAL A 145 -6.07 -3.13 0.90
CA VAL A 145 -5.46 -1.94 1.48
C VAL A 145 -6.03 -0.72 0.75
N GLY A 146 -6.68 0.18 1.48
CA GLY A 146 -7.11 1.49 0.97
C GLY A 146 -6.01 2.53 1.19
N ILE A 147 -5.80 3.36 0.18
CA ILE A 147 -5.04 4.61 0.28
C ILE A 147 -5.90 5.70 -0.34
N ASP A 148 -6.40 6.61 0.49
CA ASP A 148 -7.18 7.76 0.04
C ASP A 148 -6.29 9.01 0.15
N ILE A 149 -6.09 9.72 -0.97
CA ILE A 149 -5.32 10.96 -1.00
C ILE A 149 -6.24 12.07 -1.50
N ASP A 150 -6.56 12.96 -0.58
CA ASP A 150 -7.31 14.17 -0.86
C ASP A 150 -6.40 15.39 -0.78
N LEU A 151 -6.32 16.12 -1.88
CA LEU A 151 -5.65 17.41 -1.92
C LEU A 151 -6.64 18.53 -1.65
N ASN A 152 -6.20 19.54 -0.92
CA ASN A 152 -6.95 20.79 -0.85
C ASN A 152 -6.90 21.49 -2.21
N LYS A 153 -7.94 22.26 -2.50
CA LYS A 153 -8.12 22.97 -3.77
C LYS A 153 -7.00 23.96 -4.12
#